data_AF-A0A966FN66-F1
#
_entry.id   AF-A0A966FN66-F1
#
_cell.length_a   1.000
_cell.length_b   1.000
_cell.length_c   1.000
_cell.angle_alpha   90.00
_cell.angle_beta   90.00
_cell.angle_gamma   90.00
#
_symmetry.space_group_name_H-M   'P 1'
#
loop_
_entity.id
_entity.type
_entity.pdbx_description
1 polymer ?
#
loop_
_entity_poly.entity_id
_entity_poly.type
_entity_poly.pdbx_seq_one_letter_code
_entity_poly.pdbx_strand_id
1 'polypeptide(L)'
;MKQILFLSIFMLLTTAYSQKIDQNPSVEAKVIGVQTGLFGLWGYYETKLSPKISLRTELGLDVGLSQGVFTNNELVFALIPNLALEPRWYYSLERRVRKNRDVSNNTGFFLGLKARYYPDWFVISNEKNISVIESLDFIPKIGY
;
A
#
# COMPACT_ATOMS: atom_id res chain seq x y z
N MET A 1 18.35 -32.13 2.36
CA MET A 1 16.89 -32.21 2.62
C MET A 1 16.25 -30.82 2.81
N LYS A 2 16.79 -29.92 3.65
CA LYS A 2 16.22 -28.57 3.86
C LYS A 2 16.08 -27.70 2.58
N GLN A 3 17.03 -27.81 1.65
CA GLN A 3 16.98 -27.05 0.38
C GLN A 3 15.93 -27.59 -0.61
N ILE A 4 15.61 -28.89 -0.55
CA ILE A 4 14.56 -29.50 -1.38
C ILE A 4 13.17 -29.10 -0.87
N LEU A 5 13.02 -28.91 0.45
CA LEU A 5 11.79 -28.42 1.07
C LEU A 5 11.49 -26.96 0.68
N PHE A 6 12.53 -26.13 0.53
CA PHE A 6 12.39 -24.73 0.13
C PHE A 6 11.96 -24.59 -1.34
N LEU A 7 12.49 -25.45 -2.22
CA LEU A 7 12.11 -25.48 -3.63
C LEU A 7 10.65 -25.94 -3.84
N SER A 8 10.17 -26.85 -3.00
CA SER A 8 8.80 -27.37 -3.08
C SER A 8 7.75 -26.37 -2.58
N ILE A 9 8.10 -25.50 -1.63
CA ILE A 9 7.26 -24.37 -1.21
C ILE A 9 7.17 -23.30 -2.32
N PHE A 10 8.24 -23.06 -3.07
CA PHE A 10 8.26 -22.08 -4.15
C PHE A 10 7.40 -22.50 -5.36
N MET A 11 7.30 -23.81 -5.63
CA MET A 11 6.52 -24.36 -6.76
C MET A 11 5.00 -24.39 -6.52
N LEU A 12 4.54 -24.32 -5.26
CA LEU A 12 3.11 -24.31 -4.92
C LEU A 12 2.45 -22.93 -5.10
N LEU A 13 3.21 -21.89 -5.44
CA LEU A 13 2.72 -20.51 -5.56
C LEU A 13 2.25 -20.12 -6.97
N THR A 14 2.36 -20.99 -7.98
CA THR A 14 1.98 -20.65 -9.36
C THR A 14 0.66 -21.30 -9.78
N THR A 15 -0.45 -20.87 -9.18
CA THR A 15 -1.78 -21.12 -9.78
C THR A 15 -2.05 -20.04 -10.81
N ALA A 16 -1.88 -20.36 -12.09
CA ALA A 16 -2.27 -19.48 -13.18
C ALA A 16 -3.80 -19.49 -13.34
N TYR A 17 -4.46 -18.41 -12.92
CA TYR A 17 -5.87 -18.17 -13.24
C TYR A 17 -5.95 -17.50 -14.61
N SER A 18 -6.37 -18.25 -15.63
CA SER A 18 -6.81 -17.68 -16.90
C SER A 18 -8.32 -17.47 -16.82
N GLN A 19 -8.75 -16.24 -16.54
CA GLN A 19 -10.15 -15.85 -16.64
C GLN A 19 -10.36 -15.02 -17.91
N LYS A 20 -11.20 -15.53 -18.82
CA LYS A 20 -11.77 -14.74 -19.91
C LYS A 20 -12.68 -13.66 -19.32
N ILE A 21 -12.44 -12.39 -19.65
CA ILE A 21 -13.27 -11.27 -19.23
C ILE A 21 -14.13 -10.83 -20.43
N ASP A 22 -15.40 -11.25 -20.42
CA ASP A 22 -16.46 -10.78 -21.34
C ASP A 22 -17.43 -9.80 -20.63
N GLN A 23 -16.99 -9.16 -19.54
CA GLN A 23 -17.78 -8.16 -18.81
C GLN A 23 -17.11 -6.79 -18.85
N ASN A 24 -17.93 -5.74 -18.81
CA ASN A 24 -17.47 -4.35 -18.71
C ASN A 24 -16.35 -4.23 -17.66
N PRO A 25 -15.14 -3.76 -18.05
CA PRO A 25 -13.98 -3.70 -17.18
C PRO A 25 -14.30 -2.99 -15.87
N SER A 26 -14.02 -3.66 -14.75
CA SER A 26 -14.42 -3.19 -13.43
C SER A 26 -13.30 -3.42 -12.43
N VAL A 27 -13.18 -2.52 -11.46
CA VAL A 27 -12.42 -2.80 -10.23
C VAL A 27 -13.08 -3.95 -9.48
N GLU A 28 -12.26 -4.73 -8.79
CA GLU A 28 -12.65 -5.80 -7.90
C GLU A 28 -13.50 -5.28 -6.75
N ALA A 29 -14.45 -6.09 -6.29
CA ALA A 29 -15.32 -5.70 -5.18
C ALA A 29 -14.53 -5.38 -3.91
N LYS A 30 -13.49 -6.18 -3.63
CA LYS A 30 -12.62 -6.07 -2.45
C LYS A 30 -11.21 -6.55 -2.80
N VAL A 31 -10.20 -5.81 -2.39
CA VAL A 31 -8.77 -6.20 -2.44
C VAL A 31 -8.15 -5.92 -1.08
N ILE A 32 -7.48 -6.91 -0.51
CA ILE A 32 -6.81 -6.80 0.79
C ILE A 32 -5.35 -7.14 0.57
N GLY A 33 -4.46 -6.40 1.23
CA GLY A 33 -3.05 -6.69 1.13
C GLY A 33 -2.22 -6.02 2.22
N VAL A 34 -0.96 -6.39 2.21
CA VAL A 34 0.08 -5.77 3.02
C VAL A 34 1.15 -5.28 2.05
N GLN A 35 1.64 -4.08 2.30
CA GLN A 35 2.71 -3.44 1.56
C GLN A 35 3.83 -3.12 2.54
N THR A 36 5.07 -3.35 2.14
CA THR A 36 6.25 -2.96 2.89
C THR A 36 7.19 -2.22 1.96
N GLY A 37 8.06 -1.38 2.50
CA GLY A 37 9.10 -0.68 1.75
C GLY A 37 10.26 -0.30 2.65
N LEU A 38 11.16 0.52 2.13
CA LEU A 38 12.30 1.03 2.90
C LEU A 38 11.86 1.84 4.13
N PHE A 39 10.69 2.46 4.07
CA PHE A 39 10.21 3.43 5.06
C PHE A 39 8.94 3.01 5.79
N GLY A 40 8.61 1.71 5.83
CA GLY A 40 7.47 1.28 6.63
C GLY A 40 6.79 0.01 6.17
N LEU A 41 5.70 -0.27 6.89
CA LEU A 41 4.78 -1.40 6.68
C LEU A 41 3.35 -0.89 6.76
N TRP A 42 2.53 -1.27 5.79
CA TRP A 42 1.14 -0.82 5.64
C TRP A 42 0.22 -2.00 5.33
N GLY A 43 -0.84 -2.17 6.10
CA GLY A 43 -1.98 -3.00 5.73
C GLY A 43 -3.03 -2.15 5.02
N TYR A 44 -3.66 -2.69 3.98
CA TYR A 44 -4.72 -1.98 3.26
C TYR A 44 -5.92 -2.86 2.94
N TYR A 45 -7.07 -2.20 2.89
CA TYR A 45 -8.34 -2.72 2.40
C TYR A 45 -8.85 -1.76 1.32
N GLU A 46 -9.14 -2.29 0.13
CA GLU A 46 -9.61 -1.51 -1.00
C GLU A 46 -10.97 -2.02 -1.46
N THR A 47 -11.96 -1.13 -1.48
CA THR A 47 -13.35 -1.47 -1.79
C THR A 47 -13.81 -0.76 -3.05
N LYS A 48 -14.62 -1.43 -3.86
CA LYS A 48 -15.27 -0.83 -5.02
C LYS A 48 -16.31 0.21 -4.60
N LEU A 49 -16.27 1.38 -5.22
CA LEU A 49 -17.34 2.39 -5.16
C LEU A 49 -18.14 2.43 -6.48
N SER A 50 -17.45 2.31 -7.61
CA SER A 50 -18.03 2.23 -8.94
C SER A 50 -17.14 1.38 -9.85
N PRO A 51 -17.55 1.01 -11.09
CA PRO A 51 -16.72 0.18 -11.94
C PRO A 51 -15.29 0.69 -12.19
N LYS A 52 -15.05 2.01 -12.15
CA LYS A 52 -13.72 2.59 -12.36
C LYS A 52 -13.12 3.21 -11.10
N ILE A 53 -13.85 3.23 -9.98
CA ILE A 53 -13.43 3.92 -8.75
C ILE A 53 -13.43 2.94 -7.59
N SER A 54 -12.28 2.84 -6.92
CA SER A 54 -12.16 2.18 -5.62
C SER A 54 -11.79 3.19 -4.54
N LEU A 55 -11.99 2.81 -3.28
CA LEU A 55 -11.50 3.50 -2.11
C LEU A 55 -10.55 2.57 -1.37
N ARG A 56 -9.29 2.98 -1.24
CA ARG A 56 -8.32 2.30 -0.39
C ARG A 56 -8.27 2.94 0.98
N THR A 57 -8.44 2.13 2.01
CA THR A 57 -8.13 2.45 3.40
C THR A 57 -6.83 1.76 3.77
N GLU A 58 -5.93 2.48 4.43
CA GLU A 58 -4.60 2.01 4.79
C GLU A 58 -4.29 2.34 6.25
N LEU A 59 -3.63 1.42 6.93
CA LEU A 59 -3.04 1.61 8.26
C LEU A 59 -1.58 1.18 8.19
N GLY A 60 -0.67 1.98 8.72
CA GLY A 60 0.74 1.64 8.68
C GLY A 60 1.61 2.26 9.76
N LEU A 61 2.86 1.84 9.72
CA LEU A 61 3.96 2.36 10.52
C LEU A 61 5.03 2.87 9.57
N ASP A 62 5.26 4.18 9.58
CA ASP A 62 6.30 4.84 8.78
C ASP A 62 7.58 4.96 9.60
N VAL A 63 8.73 4.83 8.94
CA VAL A 63 10.05 4.98 9.56
C VAL A 63 10.51 6.44 9.44
N GLY A 64 10.67 7.12 10.56
CA GLY A 64 11.38 8.38 10.69
C GLY A 64 12.83 8.17 11.13
N LEU A 65 13.77 8.89 10.52
CA LEU A 65 15.19 8.89 10.89
C LEU A 65 15.65 10.33 11.13
N SER A 66 16.39 10.55 12.20
CA SER A 66 16.98 11.84 12.53
C SER A 66 18.40 11.65 13.06
N GLN A 67 19.33 12.49 12.62
CA GLN A 67 20.68 12.57 13.14
C GLN A 67 21.15 14.02 13.07
N GLY A 68 21.69 14.56 14.16
CA GLY A 68 22.24 15.90 14.18
C GLY A 68 22.66 16.36 15.57
N VAL A 69 22.90 17.67 15.68
CA VAL A 69 23.36 18.31 16.93
C VAL A 69 22.35 18.08 18.07
N PHE A 70 21.05 18.08 17.76
CA PHE A 70 19.98 17.83 18.73
C PHE A 70 19.84 16.36 19.16
N THR A 71 20.52 15.44 18.48
CA THR A 71 20.56 14.01 18.83
C THR A 71 21.94 13.58 19.32
N ASN A 72 22.82 14.52 19.70
CA ASN A 72 24.22 14.26 20.05
C ASN A 72 24.97 13.47 18.96
N ASN A 73 24.62 13.68 17.69
CA ASN A 73 25.10 12.93 16.54
C ASN A 73 24.76 11.42 16.53
N GLU A 74 23.91 10.96 17.45
CA GLU A 74 23.38 9.60 17.44
C GLU A 74 22.22 9.49 16.44
N LEU A 75 22.06 8.29 15.85
CA LEU A 75 20.95 8.00 14.95
C LEU A 75 19.71 7.70 15.78
N VAL A 76 18.68 8.53 15.62
CA VAL A 76 17.37 8.33 16.22
C VAL A 76 16.43 7.78 15.18
N PHE A 77 15.75 6.67 15.50
CA PHE A 77 14.68 6.12 14.66
C PHE A 77 13.33 6.28 15.35
N ALA A 78 12.27 6.41 14.57
CA ALA A 78 10.89 6.40 15.05
C ALA A 78 10.01 5.56 14.12
N LEU A 79 9.16 4.71 14.67
CA LEU A 79 8.04 4.11 13.95
C LEU A 79 6.78 4.90 14.28
N ILE A 80 6.20 5.48 13.25
CA ILE A 80 5.15 6.49 13.36
C ILE A 80 3.85 5.89 12.78
N PRO A 81 2.78 5.74 13.59
CA PRO A 81 1.51 5.27 13.09
C PRO A 81 0.92 6.27 12.09
N ASN A 82 0.29 5.74 11.05
CA ASN A 82 -0.51 6.53 10.14
C ASN A 82 -1.73 5.76 9.67
N LEU A 83 -2.74 6.53 9.29
CA LEU A 83 -3.92 6.03 8.61
C LEU A 83 -4.13 6.85 7.33
N ALA A 84 -4.67 6.22 6.30
CA ALA A 84 -4.97 6.93 5.07
C ALA A 84 -6.23 6.44 4.38
N LEU A 85 -6.85 7.37 3.66
CA LEU A 85 -7.95 7.13 2.73
C LEU A 85 -7.53 7.63 1.34
N GLU A 86 -7.71 6.79 0.33
CA GLU A 86 -7.29 7.09 -1.03
C GLU A 86 -8.36 6.62 -2.03
N PRO A 87 -9.28 7.49 -2.46
CA PRO A 87 -10.04 7.24 -3.67
C PRO A 87 -9.10 7.09 -4.87
N ARG A 88 -9.35 6.07 -5.70
CA ARG A 88 -8.55 5.75 -6.89
C ARG A 88 -9.44 5.58 -8.10
N TRP A 89 -9.11 6.29 -9.18
CA TRP A 89 -9.77 6.18 -10.47
C TRP A 89 -8.89 5.44 -11.47
N TYR A 90 -9.34 4.25 -11.87
CA TYR A 90 -8.64 3.33 -12.75
C TYR A 90 -9.00 3.59 -14.21
N TYR A 91 -8.28 4.52 -14.85
CA TYR A 91 -8.52 4.89 -16.24
C TYR A 91 -7.99 3.86 -17.26
N SER A 92 -7.12 2.93 -16.84
CA SER A 92 -6.45 2.01 -17.77
C SER A 92 -7.07 0.63 -17.91
N LEU A 93 -8.02 0.23 -17.05
CA LEU A 93 -8.59 -1.13 -17.02
C LEU A 93 -9.20 -1.51 -18.37
N GLU A 94 -9.98 -0.62 -18.98
CA GLU A 94 -10.60 -0.89 -20.29
C GLU A 94 -9.58 -1.17 -21.38
N ARG A 95 -8.50 -0.37 -21.41
CA ARG A 95 -7.40 -0.56 -22.36
C ARG A 95 -6.66 -1.87 -22.10
N ARG A 96 -6.55 -2.32 -20.85
CA ARG A 96 -5.89 -3.59 -20.49
C ARG A 96 -6.71 -4.80 -20.90
N VAL A 97 -8.01 -4.81 -20.57
CA VAL A 97 -8.94 -5.88 -20.97
C VAL A 97 -8.95 -6.03 -22.49
N ARG A 98 -9.06 -4.92 -23.24
CA ARG A 98 -8.98 -4.94 -24.72
C ARG A 98 -7.68 -5.53 -25.29
N LYS A 99 -6.59 -5.49 -24.51
CA LYS A 99 -5.28 -6.03 -24.88
C LYS A 99 -5.03 -7.42 -24.28
N ASN A 100 -6.06 -8.09 -23.75
CA ASN A 100 -5.97 -9.35 -23.02
C ASN A 100 -4.89 -9.31 -21.93
N ARG A 101 -4.75 -8.16 -21.25
CA ARG A 101 -3.84 -7.98 -20.11
C ARG A 101 -4.60 -8.21 -18.82
N ASP A 102 -3.92 -8.81 -17.86
CA ASP A 102 -4.48 -9.05 -16.54
C ASP A 102 -4.91 -7.75 -15.85
N VAL A 103 -6.06 -7.81 -15.18
CA VAL A 103 -6.66 -6.74 -14.37
C VAL A 103 -7.04 -7.22 -12.97
N SER A 104 -6.66 -8.45 -12.62
CA SER A 104 -6.86 -9.01 -11.29
C SER A 104 -6.29 -8.10 -10.20
N ASN A 105 -6.93 -8.07 -9.03
CA ASN A 105 -6.52 -7.23 -7.90
C ASN A 105 -6.37 -5.74 -8.23
N ASN A 106 -7.19 -5.23 -9.15
CA ASN A 106 -7.10 -3.86 -9.68
C ASN A 106 -5.75 -3.54 -10.34
N THR A 107 -5.13 -4.49 -11.02
CA THR A 107 -3.86 -4.26 -11.72
C THR A 107 -4.07 -3.27 -12.88
N GLY A 108 -3.58 -2.05 -12.74
CA GLY A 108 -3.67 -1.03 -13.77
C GLY A 108 -3.40 0.38 -13.28
N PHE A 109 -2.97 1.24 -14.20
CA PHE A 109 -2.78 2.66 -13.93
C PHE A 109 -4.05 3.34 -13.41
N PHE A 110 -3.84 4.18 -12.39
CA PHE A 110 -4.88 4.96 -11.72
C PHE A 110 -4.39 6.37 -11.36
N LEU A 111 -5.34 7.28 -11.19
CA LEU A 111 -5.15 8.56 -10.48
C LEU A 111 -5.76 8.44 -9.10
N GLY A 112 -5.07 8.90 -8.06
CA GLY A 112 -5.53 8.85 -6.68
C GLY A 112 -5.27 10.15 -5.93
N LEU A 113 -6.01 10.35 -4.85
CA LEU A 113 -5.77 11.43 -3.89
C LEU A 113 -5.72 10.82 -2.50
N LYS A 114 -4.52 10.69 -1.92
CA LYS A 114 -4.33 10.10 -0.60
C LYS A 114 -4.46 11.19 0.46
N ALA A 115 -5.47 11.08 1.33
CA ALA A 115 -5.53 11.81 2.58
C ALA A 115 -4.89 10.95 3.66
N ARG A 116 -3.76 11.37 4.23
CA ARG A 116 -3.02 10.61 5.24
C ARG A 116 -2.92 11.40 6.52
N TYR A 117 -3.28 10.77 7.63
CA TYR A 117 -3.23 11.36 8.95
C TYR A 117 -2.17 10.65 9.81
N TYR A 118 -1.33 11.45 10.46
CA TYR A 118 -0.35 11.02 11.45
C TYR A 118 -0.84 11.42 12.84
N PRO A 119 -1.44 10.50 13.62
CA PRO A 119 -1.80 10.77 15.00
C PRO A 119 -0.60 10.68 15.95
N ASP A 120 -0.61 11.45 17.05
CA ASP A 120 0.35 11.30 18.16
C ASP A 120 -0.16 10.27 19.20
N TRP A 121 -0.67 9.13 18.73
CA TRP A 121 -1.19 8.08 19.62
C TRP A 121 -0.07 7.32 20.34
N PHE A 122 0.98 6.99 19.60
CA PHE A 122 2.16 6.30 20.09
C PHE A 122 3.31 6.46 19.10
N VAL A 123 4.55 6.34 19.59
CA VAL A 123 5.77 6.31 18.78
C VAL A 123 6.67 5.22 19.35
N ILE A 124 7.23 4.37 18.49
CA ILE A 124 8.24 3.38 18.90
C ILE A 124 9.60 3.90 18.47
N SER A 125 10.50 4.17 19.43
CA SER A 125 11.81 4.78 19.16
C SER A 125 12.89 4.22 20.09
N ASN A 126 14.16 4.36 19.69
CA ASN A 126 15.31 4.19 20.59
C ASN A 126 15.49 5.34 21.58
N GLU A 127 14.81 6.46 21.37
CA GLU A 127 14.85 7.63 22.23
C GLU A 127 13.57 7.80 23.03
N LYS A 128 13.68 8.42 24.20
CA LYS A 128 12.54 8.67 25.09
C LYS A 128 11.93 10.04 24.81
N ASN A 129 10.64 10.17 25.11
CA ASN A 129 9.88 11.43 25.01
C ASN A 129 9.87 12.04 23.59
N ILE A 130 9.84 11.20 22.56
CA ILE A 130 9.57 11.63 21.20
C ILE A 130 8.06 11.67 20.98
N SER A 131 7.59 12.80 20.45
CA SER A 131 6.25 12.98 19.94
C SER A 131 6.30 13.20 18.44
N VAL A 132 5.20 12.91 17.76
CA VAL A 132 5.03 13.25 16.34
C VAL A 132 4.12 14.47 16.24
N ILE A 133 4.44 15.37 15.33
CA ILE A 133 3.55 16.48 15.03
C ILE A 133 2.33 15.91 14.31
N GLU A 134 1.16 16.04 14.91
CA GLU A 134 -0.06 15.62 14.25
C GLU A 134 -0.25 16.38 12.93
N SER A 135 -0.46 15.64 11.84
CA SER A 135 -0.60 16.24 10.52
C SER A 135 -1.60 15.48 9.65
N LEU A 136 -2.23 16.23 8.75
CA LEU A 136 -3.10 15.72 7.70
C LEU A 136 -2.54 16.14 6.34
N ASP A 137 -2.07 15.16 5.58
CA ASP A 137 -1.49 15.35 4.26
C ASP A 137 -2.52 15.05 3.16
N PHE A 138 -2.48 15.82 2.08
CA PHE A 138 -3.20 15.53 0.83
C PHE A 138 -2.19 15.31 -0.29
N ILE A 139 -2.11 14.08 -0.80
CA ILE A 139 -1.07 13.66 -1.75
C ILE A 139 -1.74 13.20 -3.04
N PRO A 140 -1.68 13.99 -4.12
CA PRO A 140 -2.09 13.51 -5.44
C PRO A 140 -1.11 12.42 -5.91
N LYS A 141 -1.63 11.37 -6.54
CA LYS A 141 -0.86 10.20 -6.93
C LYS A 141 -1.24 9.72 -8.32
N ILE A 142 -0.23 9.37 -9.11
CA ILE A 142 -0.38 8.53 -10.28
C ILE A 142 0.28 7.20 -9.93
N GLY A 143 -0.49 6.11 -9.98
CA GLY A 143 -0.01 4.79 -9.60
C GLY A 143 -0.31 3.75 -10.67
N TYR A 144 0.18 2.54 -10.43
CA TYR A 144 -0.07 1.33 -11.21
C TYR A 144 -0.47 0.19 -10.28
#